data_AF-A0A355AS81-F1
#
_entry.id   AF-A0A355AS81-F1
#
_cell.length_a   1.000
_cell.length_b   1.000
_cell.length_c   1.000
_cell.angle_alpha   90.00
_cell.angle_beta   90.00
_cell.angle_gamma   90.00
#
_symmetry.space_group_name_H-M   'P 1'
#
loop_
_entity.id
_entity.type
_entity.pdbx_description
1 polymer ?
#
loop_
_entity_poly.entity_id
_entity_poly.type
_entity_poly.pdbx_seq_one_letter_code
_entity_poly.pdbx_strand_id
1 'polypeptide(L)'
;MAFKGSQTEQHLKGAFAGDSQANRRYLYVAAKADVEGYNDVAAVFRSTAEGETGHAHGHLEYLEQTGDPATGTLLVRPARTCR
;
A
#
# COMPACT_ATOMS: atom_id res chain seq x y z
N MET A 1 -19.52 -6.06 8.68
CA MET A 1 -20.44 -5.73 7.58
C MET A 1 -19.80 -6.24 6.29
N ALA A 2 -20.48 -7.06 5.50
CA ALA A 2 -19.91 -7.55 4.24
C ALA A 2 -20.08 -6.46 3.16
N PHE A 3 -19.07 -5.59 2.99
CA PHE A 3 -19.05 -4.58 1.93
C PHE A 3 -18.40 -5.09 0.64
N LYS A 4 -18.22 -6.41 0.52
CA LYS A 4 -17.76 -7.05 -0.71
C LYS A 4 -18.74 -6.78 -1.86
N GLY A 5 -18.24 -6.35 -3.00
CA GLY A 5 -18.99 -5.90 -4.17
C GLY A 5 -19.48 -4.44 -4.09
N SER A 6 -19.22 -3.73 -2.99
CA SER A 6 -19.65 -2.33 -2.84
C SER A 6 -18.71 -1.34 -3.54
N GLN A 7 -19.19 -0.11 -3.73
CA GLN A 7 -18.34 1.01 -4.17
C GLN A 7 -17.22 1.31 -3.16
N THR A 8 -17.46 1.11 -1.87
CA THR A 8 -16.42 1.29 -0.84
C THR A 8 -15.26 0.32 -1.04
N GLU A 9 -15.52 -0.94 -1.37
CA GLU A 9 -14.44 -1.90 -1.70
C GLU A 9 -13.64 -1.43 -2.92
N GLN A 10 -14.33 -0.96 -3.96
CA GLN A 10 -13.67 -0.46 -5.17
C GLN A 10 -12.81 0.78 -4.88
N HIS A 11 -13.29 1.71 -4.06
CA HIS A 11 -12.54 2.88 -3.64
C HIS A 11 -11.31 2.51 -2.81
N LEU A 12 -11.42 1.54 -1.90
CA LEU A 12 -10.28 1.05 -1.13
C LEU A 12 -9.21 0.41 -2.03
N LYS A 13 -9.62 -0.40 -3.01
CA LYS A 13 -8.69 -0.97 -4.01
C LYS A 13 -8.01 0.12 -4.84
N GLY A 14 -8.77 1.13 -5.25
CA GLY A 14 -8.25 2.27 -6.00
C GLY A 14 -7.24 3.10 -5.18
N ALA A 15 -7.56 3.38 -3.92
CA ALA A 15 -6.68 4.11 -3.01
C ALA A 15 -5.39 3.34 -2.74
N PHE A 16 -5.49 2.05 -2.40
CA PHE A 16 -4.32 1.17 -2.26
C PHE A 16 -3.40 1.20 -3.50
N ALA A 17 -3.99 1.11 -4.71
CA ALA A 17 -3.22 1.16 -5.94
C ALA A 17 -2.58 2.54 -6.17
N GLY A 18 -3.28 3.64 -5.81
CA GLY A 18 -2.78 5.00 -5.91
C GLY A 18 -1.59 5.26 -4.99
N ASP A 19 -1.72 4.92 -3.72
CA ASP A 19 -0.68 5.13 -2.70
C ASP A 19 0.53 4.23 -2.96
N SER A 20 0.31 2.99 -3.41
CA SER A 20 1.37 2.10 -3.86
C SER A 20 2.18 2.69 -5.04
N GLN A 21 1.50 3.31 -6.00
CA GLN A 21 2.17 3.98 -7.12
C GLN A 21 2.88 5.27 -6.69
N ALA A 22 2.31 6.03 -5.74
CA ALA A 22 2.96 7.21 -5.16
C ALA A 22 4.25 6.83 -4.44
N ASN A 23 4.20 5.81 -3.56
CA ASN A 23 5.36 5.25 -2.87
C ASN A 23 6.51 4.92 -3.85
N ARG A 24 6.23 4.14 -4.90
CA ARG A 24 7.25 3.75 -5.88
C ARG A 24 7.87 4.94 -6.61
N ARG A 25 7.07 5.96 -6.94
CA ARG A 25 7.57 7.19 -7.57
C ARG A 25 8.45 7.99 -6.61
N TYR A 26 8.06 8.13 -5.35
CA TYR A 26 8.86 8.87 -4.37
C TYR A 26 10.19 8.17 -4.06
N LEU A 27 10.21 6.84 -3.94
CA LEU A 27 11.47 6.10 -3.81
C LEU A 27 12.38 6.25 -5.04
N TYR A 28 11.81 6.27 -6.24
CA TYR A 28 12.58 6.52 -7.46
C TYR A 28 13.20 7.93 -7.47
N VAL A 29 12.42 8.95 -7.10
CA VAL A 29 12.91 10.34 -7.00
C VAL A 29 13.97 10.47 -5.91
N ALA A 30 13.79 9.83 -4.76
CA ALA A 30 14.80 9.82 -3.70
C ALA A 30 16.13 9.22 -4.19
N ALA A 31 16.09 8.09 -4.88
CA ALA A 31 17.29 7.45 -5.43
C ALA A 31 18.00 8.33 -6.47
N LYS A 32 17.24 9.09 -7.28
CA LYS A 32 17.81 10.08 -8.19
C LYS A 32 18.48 11.23 -7.45
N ALA A 33 17.81 11.77 -6.42
CA ALA A 33 18.34 12.83 -5.59
C ALA A 33 19.65 12.43 -4.88
N ASP A 34 19.79 11.17 -4.45
CA ASP A 34 21.05 10.67 -3.88
C ASP A 34 22.20 10.71 -4.89
N VAL A 35 21.96 10.27 -6.13
CA VAL A 35 22.97 10.24 -7.20
C VAL A 35 23.43 11.66 -7.57
N GLU A 36 22.51 12.62 -7.50
CA GLU A 36 22.78 14.03 -7.80
C GLU A 36 23.36 14.80 -6.59
N GLY A 37 23.45 14.18 -5.41
CA GLY A 37 24.01 14.76 -4.19
C GLY A 37 23.04 15.61 -3.36
N TYR A 38 21.74 15.55 -3.65
CA TYR A 38 20.69 16.28 -2.91
C TYR A 38 20.15 15.46 -1.73
N ASN A 39 20.98 15.27 -0.70
CA ASN A 39 20.68 14.39 0.44
C ASN A 39 19.38 14.77 1.19
N ASP A 40 19.14 16.06 1.43
CA ASP A 40 17.95 16.53 2.15
C ASP A 40 16.67 16.24 1.36
N VAL A 41 16.73 16.42 0.04
CA VAL A 41 15.62 16.13 -0.87
C VAL A 41 15.33 14.62 -0.87
N ALA A 42 16.38 13.80 -0.95
CA ALA A 42 16.25 12.35 -0.86
C ALA A 42 15.62 11.91 0.46
N ALA A 43 16.03 12.52 1.59
CA ALA A 43 15.47 12.22 2.91
C ALA A 43 13.96 12.53 2.99
N VAL A 44 13.54 13.69 2.48
CA VAL A 44 12.11 14.07 2.44
C VAL A 44 11.31 13.08 1.60
N PHE A 45 11.76 12.74 0.39
CA PHE A 45 11.02 11.79 -0.46
C PHE A 45 10.97 10.38 0.10
N ARG A 46 12.01 9.90 0.81
CA ARG A 46 11.95 8.61 1.52
C ARG A 46 10.92 8.65 2.64
N SER A 47 10.92 9.69 3.45
CA SER A 47 9.95 9.85 4.55
C SER A 47 8.51 9.92 4.02
N THR A 48 8.28 10.65 2.92
CA THR A 48 6.96 10.65 2.27
C THR A 48 6.57 9.27 1.74
N ALA A 49 7.51 8.52 1.14
CA ALA A 49 7.25 7.16 0.69
C ALA A 49 6.87 6.21 1.84
N GLU A 50 7.51 6.35 3.00
CA GLU A 50 7.14 5.61 4.22
C GLU A 50 5.71 5.96 4.66
N GLY A 51 5.32 7.24 4.60
CA GLY A 51 3.94 7.68 4.82
C GLY A 51 2.93 6.97 3.89
N GLU A 52 3.20 6.93 2.58
CA GLU A 52 2.33 6.23 1.63
C GLU A 52 2.30 4.71 1.84
N THR A 53 3.37 4.14 2.41
CA THR A 53 3.37 2.72 2.82
C THR A 53 2.36 2.51 3.95
N GLY A 54 2.32 3.42 4.93
CA GLY A 54 1.32 3.42 6.00
C GLY A 54 -0.11 3.53 5.46
N HIS A 55 -0.36 4.45 4.53
CA HIS A 55 -1.68 4.60 3.89
C HIS A 55 -2.10 3.32 3.15
N ALA A 56 -1.21 2.77 2.32
CA ALA A 56 -1.48 1.54 1.57
C ALA A 56 -1.75 0.34 2.50
N HIS A 57 -0.98 0.18 3.58
CA HIS A 57 -1.23 -0.86 4.59
C HIS A 57 -2.57 -0.68 5.29
N GLY A 58 -2.93 0.55 5.68
CA GLY A 58 -4.23 0.84 6.27
C GLY A 58 -5.38 0.43 5.33
N HIS A 59 -5.26 0.68 4.03
CA HIS A 59 -6.26 0.19 3.06
C HIS A 59 -6.31 -1.35 2.98
N LEU A 60 -5.17 -2.04 3.06
CA LEU A 60 -5.13 -3.50 3.09
C LEU A 60 -5.82 -4.10 4.31
N GLU A 61 -5.66 -3.51 5.50
CA GLU A 61 -6.32 -3.97 6.74
C GLU A 61 -7.85 -4.03 6.59
N TYR A 62 -8.46 -3.04 5.93
CA TYR A 62 -9.89 -3.08 5.62
C TYR A 62 -10.22 -4.16 4.58
N LEU A 63 -9.36 -4.35 3.59
CA LEU A 63 -9.54 -5.32 2.51
C LEU A 63 -9.30 -6.78 2.94
N GLU A 64 -8.69 -7.05 4.10
CA GLU A 64 -8.51 -8.42 4.63
C GLU A 64 -9.82 -9.20 4.69
N GLN A 65 -10.93 -8.51 4.99
CA GLN A 65 -12.27 -9.10 5.08
C GLN A 65 -12.84 -9.51 3.72
N THR A 66 -12.38 -8.87 2.63
CA THR A 66 -12.91 -9.06 1.27
C THR A 66 -11.97 -9.85 0.37
N GLY A 67 -10.68 -9.81 0.68
CA GLY A 67 -9.58 -10.43 -0.05
C GLY A 67 -8.55 -9.40 -0.55
N ASP A 68 -7.36 -9.91 -0.84
CA ASP A 68 -6.24 -9.21 -1.44
C ASP A 68 -6.68 -8.50 -2.74
N PRO A 69 -6.33 -7.21 -2.91
CA PRO A 69 -6.76 -6.43 -4.07
C PRO A 69 -6.21 -6.94 -5.40
N ALA A 70 -5.08 -7.66 -5.41
CA ALA A 70 -4.44 -8.14 -6.64
C ALA A 70 -4.92 -9.55 -7.05
N THR A 71 -5.18 -10.42 -6.08
CA THR A 71 -5.44 -11.85 -6.29
C THR A 71 -6.85 -12.27 -5.90
N GLY A 72 -7.55 -11.47 -5.09
CA GLY A 72 -8.86 -11.79 -4.54
C GLY A 72 -8.86 -12.91 -3.48
N THR A 73 -7.67 -13.40 -3.10
CA THR A 73 -7.51 -14.44 -2.07
C THR A 73 -7.35 -13.82 -0.68
N LEU A 74 -7.52 -14.59 0.39
CA LEU A 74 -7.33 -14.05 1.75
C LEU A 74 -5.87 -13.63 1.95
N LEU A 75 -5.65 -12.37 2.36
CA LEU A 75 -4.33 -11.79 2.65
C LEU A 75 -3.57 -12.61 3.71
N VAL A 76 -4.30 -13.10 4.72
CA VAL A 76 -3.77 -13.97 5.76
C VAL A 76 -4.55 -15.29 5.73
N ARG A 77 -3.86 -16.42 5.52
CA ARG A 77 -4.50 -17.73 5.69
C ARG A 77 -4.78 -17.91 7.18
N PRO A 78 -6.02 -18.25 7.61
CA PRO A 78 -6.22 -18.67 8.98
C PRO A 78 -5.28 -19.85 9.23
N ALA A 79 -4.48 -19.77 10.30
CA ALA A 79 -3.64 -20.87 10.71
C ALA A 79 -4.52 -22.11 10.75
N ARG A 80 -4.22 -23.11 9.91
CA ARG A 80 -4.91 -24.40 9.97
C ARG A 80 -4.70 -24.88 11.39
N THR A 81 -5.77 -24.88 12.18
CA THR A 81 -5.78 -25.57 13.45
C THR A 81 -5.45 -27.02 13.11
N CYS A 82 -4.23 -27.46 13.44
CA CYS A 82 -3.92 -28.87 13.47
C CYS A 82 -4.94 -29.48 14.42
N ARG A 83 -5.80 -30.33 13.85
CA ARG A 83 -6.76 -31.14 14.57
C ARG A 83 -6.17 -32.53 14.77
#